data_AF-A0A931DF84-F1
#
_entry.id   AF-A0A931DF84-F1
#
_cell.length_a   1.000
_cell.length_b   1.000
_cell.length_c   1.000
_cell.angle_alpha   90.00
_cell.angle_beta   90.00
_cell.angle_gamma   90.00
#
_symmetry.space_group_name_H-M   'P 1'
#
loop_
_entity.id
_entity.type
_entity.pdbx_description
1 polymer ?
#
loop_
_entity_poly.entity_id
_entity_poly.type
_entity_poly.pdbx_seq_one_letter_code
_entity_poly.pdbx_strand_id
1 'polypeptide(L)'
;MSGFASTRLEPASGGGLRGAVRAEWSKTWSVRSTWWCLLAGGVLMGLGAVQFSIFTVNANGNDDPSDDKGVVAVGLIPMAALDLVQYALIGLAMLLITAEYAGGVIRTTLQWVPRRGVMLLAKTAVAAVAGGVAGIVLAVLGTAVAVPMLGRWGRFEVAGWLGDILAVGCYIALISVFTLGLGAALRSGVGTLIAVFLLLAVLPAVLQASDVTVLERAAGYLPGVAGASFMRGENEAYPSWVGLPILACWAAAAVAAGYATLRRRDA
;
A
#
# COMPACT_ATOMS: atom_id res chain seq x y z
N MET A 1 -54.60 -33.98 -14.83
CA MET A 1 -53.98 -33.47 -13.59
C MET A 1 -52.51 -33.86 -13.61
N SER A 2 -51.65 -33.04 -14.23
CA SER A 2 -50.20 -33.27 -14.29
C SER A 2 -49.52 -32.46 -13.19
N GLY A 3 -48.95 -33.15 -12.20
CA GLY A 3 -48.26 -32.53 -11.07
C GLY A 3 -46.93 -31.92 -11.48
N PHE A 4 -46.77 -30.62 -11.22
CA PHE A 4 -45.47 -29.96 -11.26
C PHE A 4 -44.65 -30.41 -10.06
N ALA A 5 -43.59 -31.18 -10.31
CA ALA A 5 -42.58 -31.46 -9.31
C ALA A 5 -41.84 -30.15 -8.99
N SER A 6 -42.01 -29.63 -7.77
CA SER A 6 -41.27 -28.47 -7.28
C SER A 6 -39.84 -28.90 -6.96
N THR A 7 -38.93 -28.66 -7.90
CA THR A 7 -37.50 -28.74 -7.64
C THR A 7 -37.16 -27.67 -6.60
N ARG A 8 -37.03 -28.07 -5.33
CA ARG A 8 -36.46 -27.23 -4.29
C ARG A 8 -35.01 -26.98 -4.67
N LEU A 9 -34.74 -25.80 -5.23
CA LEU A 9 -33.37 -25.30 -5.33
C LEU A 9 -32.85 -25.21 -3.89
N GLU A 10 -31.93 -26.10 -3.53
CA GLU A 10 -31.19 -25.93 -2.28
C GLU A 10 -30.58 -24.52 -2.31
N PRO A 11 -30.71 -23.74 -1.23
CA PRO A 11 -30.13 -22.41 -1.20
C PRO A 11 -28.63 -22.59 -1.45
N ALA A 12 -28.16 -22.13 -2.61
CA ALA A 12 -26.77 -22.22 -2.99
C ALA A 12 -25.96 -21.73 -1.79
N SER A 13 -25.19 -22.63 -1.17
CA SER A 13 -24.33 -22.26 -0.06
C SER A 13 -23.32 -21.28 -0.65
N GLY A 14 -23.60 -19.98 -0.53
CA GLY A 14 -22.74 -18.95 -1.09
C GLY A 14 -21.32 -19.21 -0.61
N GLY A 15 -20.32 -19.04 -1.48
CA GLY A 15 -18.94 -19.49 -1.25
C GLY A 15 -18.21 -18.91 -0.02
N GLY A 16 -18.93 -18.17 0.84
CA GLY A 16 -18.44 -17.59 2.08
C GLY A 16 -17.31 -16.61 1.82
N LEU A 17 -16.41 -16.48 2.79
CA LEU A 17 -15.23 -15.63 2.66
C LEU A 17 -14.33 -16.08 1.51
N ARG A 18 -14.15 -17.39 1.31
CA ARG A 18 -13.29 -17.93 0.24
C ARG A 18 -13.81 -17.58 -1.15
N GLY A 19 -15.11 -17.73 -1.38
CA GLY A 19 -15.77 -17.36 -2.62
C GLY A 19 -15.70 -15.86 -2.88
N ALA A 20 -15.93 -15.05 -1.84
CA ALA A 20 -15.79 -13.59 -1.93
C ALA A 20 -14.36 -13.18 -2.30
N VAL A 21 -13.33 -13.75 -1.65
CA VAL A 21 -11.92 -13.48 -1.98
C VAL A 21 -11.59 -13.87 -3.42
N ARG A 22 -12.04 -15.04 -3.89
CA ARG A 22 -11.81 -15.49 -5.28
C ARG A 22 -12.48 -14.57 -6.30
N ALA A 23 -13.69 -14.11 -6.01
CA ALA A 23 -14.42 -13.18 -6.87
C ALA A 23 -13.70 -11.82 -6.94
N GLU A 24 -13.31 -11.27 -5.79
CA GLU A 24 -12.56 -10.01 -5.71
C GLU A 24 -11.20 -10.12 -6.40
N TRP A 25 -10.48 -11.23 -6.22
CA TRP A 25 -9.21 -11.46 -6.91
C TRP A 25 -9.38 -11.43 -8.44
N SER A 26 -10.36 -12.17 -8.95
CA SER A 26 -10.65 -12.21 -10.39
C SER A 26 -11.04 -10.83 -10.91
N LYS A 27 -11.85 -10.09 -10.14
CA LYS A 27 -12.26 -8.72 -10.46
C LYS A 27 -11.05 -7.80 -10.55
N THR A 28 -10.17 -7.77 -9.55
CA THR A 28 -8.99 -6.91 -9.53
C THR A 28 -8.14 -7.08 -10.78
N TRP A 29 -7.90 -8.30 -11.25
CA TRP A 29 -7.07 -8.55 -12.43
C TRP A 29 -7.80 -8.35 -13.78
N SER A 30 -9.13 -8.27 -13.78
CA SER A 30 -9.94 -8.05 -14.98
C SER A 30 -10.06 -6.59 -15.43
N VAL A 31 -9.77 -5.63 -14.55
CA VAL A 31 -9.99 -4.21 -14.82
C VAL A 31 -8.72 -3.55 -15.36
N ARG A 32 -8.86 -2.77 -16.44
CA ARG A 32 -7.74 -2.05 -17.08
C ARG A 32 -7.01 -1.08 -16.14
N SER A 33 -7.72 -0.46 -15.21
CA SER A 33 -7.13 0.46 -14.23
C SER A 33 -6.06 -0.22 -13.38
N THR A 34 -6.19 -1.52 -13.11
CA THR A 34 -5.17 -2.28 -12.37
C THR A 34 -3.84 -2.27 -13.11
N TRP A 35 -3.88 -2.58 -14.39
CA TRP A 35 -2.69 -2.60 -15.24
C TRP A 35 -2.08 -1.21 -15.43
N TRP A 36 -2.91 -0.16 -15.52
CA TRP A 36 -2.42 1.22 -15.57
C TRP A 36 -1.71 1.64 -14.28
N CYS A 37 -2.27 1.30 -13.11
CA CYS A 37 -1.62 1.57 -11.82
C CYS A 37 -0.30 0.82 -11.68
N LEU A 38 -0.25 -0.47 -12.07
CA LEU A 38 0.98 -1.26 -12.02
C LEU A 38 2.04 -0.76 -13.00
N LEU A 39 1.63 -0.39 -14.22
CA LEU A 39 2.52 0.19 -15.21
C LEU A 39 3.08 1.54 -14.73
N ALA A 40 2.23 2.43 -14.20
CA ALA A 40 2.67 3.69 -13.61
C ALA A 40 3.65 3.45 -12.45
N GLY A 41 3.36 2.49 -11.57
CA GLY A 41 4.26 2.10 -10.49
C GLY A 41 5.61 1.58 -11.00
N GLY A 42 5.60 0.74 -12.05
CA GLY A 42 6.81 0.21 -12.68
C GLY A 42 7.67 1.29 -13.32
N VAL A 43 7.05 2.21 -14.07
CA VAL A 43 7.74 3.36 -14.69
C VAL A 43 8.32 4.27 -13.62
N LEU A 44 7.54 4.66 -12.61
CA LEU A 44 8.02 5.50 -11.51
C LEU A 44 9.14 4.83 -10.73
N MET A 45 9.06 3.51 -10.52
CA MET A 45 10.10 2.76 -9.81
C MET A 45 11.39 2.70 -10.63
N GLY A 46 11.30 2.43 -11.93
CA GLY A 46 12.48 2.45 -12.81
C GLY A 46 13.15 3.82 -12.82
N LEU A 47 12.38 4.89 -13.04
CA LEU A 47 12.88 6.26 -13.05
C LEU A 47 13.44 6.68 -11.68
N GLY A 48 12.73 6.35 -10.59
CA GLY A 48 13.16 6.61 -9.22
C GLY A 48 14.46 5.88 -8.89
N ALA A 49 14.57 4.60 -9.23
CA ALA A 49 15.78 3.82 -9.00
C ALA A 49 16.99 4.37 -9.77
N VAL A 50 16.81 4.80 -11.03
CA VAL A 50 17.85 5.52 -11.78
C VAL A 50 18.25 6.80 -11.05
N GLN A 51 17.28 7.64 -10.70
CA GLN A 51 17.52 8.94 -10.08
C GLN A 51 18.22 8.83 -8.73
N PHE A 52 17.77 7.94 -7.85
CA PHE A 52 18.38 7.72 -6.53
C PHE A 52 19.75 7.07 -6.64
N SER A 53 19.99 6.18 -7.61
CA SER A 53 21.33 5.66 -7.86
C SER A 53 22.29 6.75 -8.33
N ILE A 54 21.86 7.63 -9.24
CA ILE A 54 22.64 8.78 -9.70
C ILE A 54 22.96 9.71 -8.52
N PHE A 55 21.99 9.98 -7.65
CA PHE A 55 22.23 10.79 -6.45
C PHE A 55 23.33 10.17 -5.57
N THR A 56 23.28 8.88 -5.28
CA THR A 56 24.33 8.20 -4.50
C THR A 56 25.70 8.26 -5.18
N VAL A 57 25.76 7.99 -6.49
CA VAL A 57 27.03 8.00 -7.24
C VAL A 57 27.64 9.40 -7.28
N ASN A 58 26.82 10.44 -7.52
CA ASN A 58 27.27 11.82 -7.57
C ASN A 58 27.73 12.31 -6.19
N ALA A 59 27.02 11.94 -5.13
CA ALA A 59 27.36 12.27 -3.77
C ALA A 59 28.74 11.71 -3.36
N ASN A 60 29.05 10.48 -3.78
CA ASN A 60 30.36 9.86 -3.53
C ASN A 60 31.48 10.33 -4.47
N GLY A 61 31.13 11.09 -5.51
CA GLY A 61 32.06 11.58 -6.54
C GLY A 61 32.37 13.07 -6.45
N ASN A 62 31.79 13.78 -5.49
CA ASN A 62 32.01 15.20 -5.29
C ASN A 62 33.10 15.46 -4.23
N ASP A 63 33.57 16.71 -4.15
CA ASP A 63 34.66 17.11 -3.25
C ASP A 63 34.18 17.47 -1.83
N ASP A 64 32.87 17.32 -1.53
CA ASP A 64 32.29 17.63 -0.23
C ASP A 64 32.15 16.35 0.61
N PRO A 65 33.03 16.14 1.62
CA PRO A 65 32.99 14.93 2.44
C PRO A 65 31.69 14.80 3.25
N SER A 66 30.90 15.86 3.41
CA SER A 66 29.62 15.81 4.12
C SER A 66 28.49 15.16 3.33
N ASP A 67 28.64 15.02 2.00
CA ASP A 67 27.65 14.36 1.15
C ASP A 67 27.98 12.89 0.85
N ASP A 68 29.20 12.42 1.20
CA ASP A 68 29.64 11.05 0.97
C ASP A 68 28.70 10.03 1.64
N LYS A 69 28.00 9.24 0.81
CA LYS A 69 27.09 8.18 1.23
C LYS A 69 27.81 6.85 1.43
N GLY A 70 29.04 6.72 0.93
CA GLY A 70 29.80 5.48 0.90
C GLY A 70 29.11 4.37 0.11
N VAL A 71 29.47 3.12 0.41
CA VAL A 71 28.84 1.93 -0.20
C VAL A 71 27.50 1.66 0.47
N VAL A 72 26.43 1.71 -0.31
CA VAL A 72 25.05 1.51 0.18
C VAL A 72 24.52 0.12 -0.16
N ALA A 73 23.63 -0.40 0.67
CA ALA A 73 22.88 -1.61 0.32
C ALA A 73 21.93 -1.31 -0.84
N VAL A 74 21.93 -2.15 -1.88
CA VAL A 74 21.16 -1.87 -3.10
C VAL A 74 19.65 -1.84 -2.83
N GLY A 75 19.15 -2.57 -1.83
CA GLY A 75 17.73 -2.57 -1.43
C GLY A 75 17.23 -1.24 -0.88
N LEU A 76 18.11 -0.32 -0.46
CA LEU A 76 17.72 1.02 -0.01
C LEU A 76 17.27 1.93 -1.17
N ILE A 77 17.76 1.68 -2.38
CA ILE A 77 17.39 2.47 -3.57
C ILE A 77 15.89 2.35 -3.90
N PRO A 78 15.31 1.14 -4.06
CA PRO A 78 13.87 1.03 -4.27
C PRO A 78 13.08 1.56 -3.06
N MET A 79 13.58 1.44 -1.82
CA MET A 79 12.91 2.03 -0.65
C MET A 79 12.80 3.55 -0.74
N ALA A 80 13.85 4.25 -1.18
CA ALA A 80 13.81 5.70 -1.39
C ALA A 80 12.84 6.08 -2.52
N ALA A 81 12.81 5.31 -3.61
CA ALA A 81 11.88 5.53 -4.71
C ALA A 81 10.40 5.35 -4.31
N LEU A 82 10.11 4.56 -3.27
CA LEU A 82 8.74 4.28 -2.84
C LEU A 82 7.97 5.51 -2.36
N ASP A 83 8.64 6.54 -1.86
CA ASP A 83 7.99 7.75 -1.35
C ASP A 83 7.04 8.34 -2.42
N LEU A 84 7.40 8.22 -3.71
CA LEU A 84 6.54 8.57 -4.84
C LEU A 84 5.82 7.38 -5.48
N VAL A 85 6.48 6.23 -5.63
CA VAL A 85 5.90 5.05 -6.34
C VAL A 85 4.64 4.53 -5.64
N GLN A 86 4.58 4.61 -4.30
CA GLN A 86 3.45 4.11 -3.53
C GLN A 86 2.11 4.69 -3.96
N TYR A 87 2.05 5.92 -4.49
CA TYR A 87 0.80 6.57 -4.87
C TYR A 87 0.11 5.90 -6.07
N ALA A 88 0.87 5.23 -6.93
CA ALA A 88 0.30 4.39 -7.99
C ALA A 88 -0.42 3.17 -7.39
N LEU A 89 0.14 2.56 -6.34
CA LEU A 89 -0.43 1.41 -5.63
C LEU A 89 -1.57 1.82 -4.68
N ILE A 90 -1.49 3.01 -4.07
CA ILE A 90 -2.60 3.63 -3.34
C ILE A 90 -3.78 3.80 -4.28
N GLY A 91 -3.56 4.30 -5.51
CA GLY A 91 -4.57 4.39 -6.56
C GLY A 91 -5.24 3.05 -6.86
N LEU A 92 -4.46 1.98 -6.98
CA LEU A 92 -5.00 0.61 -7.11
C LEU A 92 -5.86 0.23 -5.90
N ALA A 93 -5.31 0.35 -4.68
CA ALA A 93 -5.96 -0.05 -3.45
C ALA A 93 -7.27 0.68 -3.17
N MET A 94 -7.33 1.99 -3.44
CA MET A 94 -8.58 2.75 -3.29
C MET A 94 -9.63 2.33 -4.31
N LEU A 95 -9.25 1.98 -5.55
CA LEU A 95 -10.19 1.59 -6.60
C LEU A 95 -10.92 0.28 -6.29
N LEU A 96 -10.32 -0.62 -5.49
CA LEU A 96 -10.95 -1.87 -5.06
C LEU A 96 -12.30 -1.66 -4.34
N ILE A 97 -12.51 -0.47 -3.74
CA ILE A 97 -13.77 -0.12 -3.08
C ILE A 97 -14.44 1.11 -3.69
N THR A 98 -13.68 2.16 -4.04
CA THR A 98 -14.26 3.43 -4.49
C THR A 98 -14.89 3.35 -5.88
N ALA A 99 -14.44 2.43 -6.74
CA ALA A 99 -15.06 2.20 -8.05
C ALA A 99 -16.50 1.69 -7.92
N GLU A 100 -16.81 0.95 -6.84
CA GLU A 100 -18.17 0.45 -6.60
C GLU A 100 -19.13 1.53 -6.12
N TYR A 101 -18.61 2.50 -5.36
CA TYR A 101 -19.38 3.68 -4.97
C TYR A 101 -19.63 4.60 -6.16
N ALA A 102 -18.60 4.87 -6.97
CA ALA A 102 -18.73 5.71 -8.15
C ALA A 102 -19.70 5.12 -9.18
N GLY A 103 -19.69 3.80 -9.39
CA GLY A 103 -20.58 3.11 -10.31
C GLY A 103 -21.94 2.70 -9.74
N GLY A 104 -22.22 2.94 -8.44
CA GLY A 104 -23.45 2.50 -7.78
C GLY A 104 -23.62 0.98 -7.62
N VAL A 105 -22.61 0.19 -8.01
CA VAL A 105 -22.64 -1.29 -7.96
C VAL A 105 -22.34 -1.86 -6.57
N ILE A 106 -22.16 -1.01 -5.56
CA ILE A 106 -22.04 -1.46 -4.17
C ILE A 106 -23.31 -2.20 -3.70
N ARG A 107 -24.49 -1.78 -4.17
CA ARG A 107 -25.78 -2.43 -3.84
C ARG A 107 -25.85 -3.84 -4.40
N THR A 108 -25.44 -4.04 -5.65
CA THR A 108 -25.41 -5.37 -6.25
C THR A 108 -24.41 -6.23 -5.50
N THR A 109 -23.19 -5.74 -5.23
CA THR A 109 -22.18 -6.47 -4.44
C THR A 109 -22.73 -6.98 -3.10
N LEU A 110 -23.53 -6.17 -2.39
CA LEU A 110 -24.18 -6.57 -1.14
C LEU A 110 -25.34 -7.55 -1.31
N GLN A 111 -25.97 -7.64 -2.48
CA GLN A 111 -26.95 -8.71 -2.77
C GLN A 111 -26.24 -10.07 -2.93
N TRP A 112 -25.04 -10.08 -3.55
CA TRP A 112 -24.24 -11.29 -3.72
C TRP A 112 -23.49 -11.70 -2.44
N VAL A 113 -23.02 -10.73 -1.65
CA VAL A 113 -22.34 -10.94 -0.36
C VAL A 113 -23.03 -10.13 0.75
N PRO A 114 -24.15 -10.64 1.31
CA PRO A 114 -25.01 -9.86 2.23
C PRO A 114 -24.35 -9.53 3.57
N ARG A 115 -23.34 -10.31 3.98
CA ARG A 115 -22.57 -10.02 5.19
C ARG A 115 -21.54 -8.94 4.90
N ARG A 116 -21.86 -7.67 5.21
CA ARG A 116 -20.98 -6.49 5.00
C ARG A 116 -19.55 -6.71 5.52
N GLY A 117 -19.38 -7.40 6.65
CA GLY A 117 -18.05 -7.74 7.20
C GLY A 117 -17.26 -8.74 6.34
N VAL A 118 -17.92 -9.73 5.75
CA VAL A 118 -17.27 -10.71 4.85
C VAL A 118 -16.83 -10.03 3.56
N MET A 119 -17.65 -9.14 3.02
CA MET A 119 -17.33 -8.33 1.84
C MET A 119 -16.09 -7.46 2.08
N LEU A 120 -16.06 -6.71 3.19
CA LEU A 120 -14.92 -5.85 3.51
C LEU A 120 -13.64 -6.67 3.77
N LEU A 121 -13.73 -7.76 4.55
CA LEU A 121 -12.58 -8.63 4.81
C LEU A 121 -12.02 -9.27 3.54
N ALA A 122 -12.87 -9.68 2.59
CA ALA A 122 -12.41 -10.22 1.33
C ALA A 122 -11.61 -9.19 0.53
N LYS A 123 -12.12 -7.95 0.43
CA LYS A 123 -11.43 -6.85 -0.24
C LYS A 123 -10.13 -6.46 0.47
N THR A 124 -10.13 -6.41 1.80
CA THR A 124 -8.94 -6.16 2.62
C THR A 124 -7.87 -7.22 2.36
N ALA A 125 -8.22 -8.50 2.31
CA ALA A 125 -7.28 -9.58 2.02
C ALA A 125 -6.70 -9.47 0.60
N VAL A 126 -7.54 -9.19 -0.40
CA VAL A 126 -7.09 -8.97 -1.78
C VAL A 126 -6.17 -7.75 -1.88
N ALA A 127 -6.52 -6.64 -1.21
CA ALA A 127 -5.68 -5.43 -1.19
C ALA A 127 -4.31 -5.70 -0.54
N ALA A 128 -4.28 -6.41 0.59
CA ALA A 128 -3.02 -6.76 1.26
C ALA A 128 -2.13 -7.63 0.37
N VAL A 129 -2.68 -8.70 -0.23
CA VAL A 129 -1.91 -9.63 -1.05
C VAL A 129 -1.49 -9.00 -2.37
N ALA A 130 -2.42 -8.38 -3.11
CA ALA A 130 -2.11 -7.76 -4.39
C ALA A 130 -1.14 -6.59 -4.23
N GLY A 131 -1.36 -5.74 -3.23
CA GLY A 131 -0.47 -4.63 -2.88
C GLY A 131 0.91 -5.14 -2.47
N GLY A 132 1.00 -6.08 -1.53
CA GLY A 132 2.28 -6.60 -1.05
C GLY A 132 3.09 -7.28 -2.14
N VAL A 133 2.45 -8.11 -2.98
CA VAL A 133 3.11 -8.74 -4.14
C VAL A 133 3.56 -7.68 -5.15
N ALA A 134 2.74 -6.68 -5.46
CA ALA A 134 3.13 -5.58 -6.34
C ALA A 134 4.32 -4.79 -5.78
N GLY A 135 4.33 -4.50 -4.47
CA GLY A 135 5.45 -3.86 -3.79
C GLY A 135 6.74 -4.65 -3.91
N ILE A 136 6.69 -5.97 -3.67
CA ILE A 136 7.84 -6.87 -3.84
C ILE A 136 8.35 -6.83 -5.29
N VAL A 137 7.46 -6.99 -6.27
CA VAL A 137 7.84 -6.98 -7.69
C VAL A 137 8.48 -5.65 -8.08
N LEU A 138 7.94 -4.52 -7.61
CA LEU A 138 8.51 -3.21 -7.85
C LEU A 138 9.86 -3.04 -7.16
N ALA A 139 10.03 -3.52 -5.93
CA ALA A 139 11.33 -3.47 -5.25
C ALA A 139 12.40 -4.32 -5.95
N VAL A 140 12.02 -5.49 -6.48
CA VAL A 140 12.90 -6.32 -7.33
C VAL A 140 13.28 -5.56 -8.60
N LEU A 141 12.30 -4.92 -9.26
CA LEU A 141 12.54 -4.12 -10.46
C LEU A 141 13.47 -2.93 -10.18
N GLY A 142 13.23 -2.19 -9.11
CA GLY A 142 14.09 -1.07 -8.69
C GLY A 142 15.50 -1.54 -8.34
N THR A 143 15.64 -2.68 -7.66
CA THR A 143 16.94 -3.32 -7.42
C THR A 143 17.66 -3.64 -8.74
N ALA A 144 16.96 -4.28 -9.68
CA ALA A 144 17.55 -4.68 -10.96
C ALA A 144 18.07 -3.49 -11.77
N VAL A 145 17.41 -2.34 -11.65
CA VAL A 145 17.87 -1.06 -12.21
C VAL A 145 19.05 -0.49 -11.42
N ALA A 146 19.00 -0.54 -10.09
CA ALA A 146 19.99 0.07 -9.20
C ALA A 146 21.36 -0.63 -9.22
N VAL A 147 21.41 -1.97 -9.31
CA VAL A 147 22.68 -2.74 -9.31
C VAL A 147 23.69 -2.22 -10.35
N PRO A 148 23.36 -2.14 -11.65
CA PRO A 148 24.32 -1.66 -12.65
C PRO A 148 24.60 -0.15 -12.52
N MET A 149 23.64 0.64 -12.05
CA MET A 149 23.80 2.09 -11.89
C MET A 149 24.77 2.45 -10.74
N LEU A 150 24.69 1.73 -9.62
CA LEU A 150 25.54 1.96 -8.46
C LEU A 150 26.98 1.49 -8.68
N GLY A 151 27.19 0.43 -9.46
CA GLY A 151 28.51 -0.16 -9.69
C GLY A 151 29.22 -0.46 -8.38
N ARG A 152 30.44 0.09 -8.19
CA ARG A 152 31.24 -0.10 -6.95
C ARG A 152 30.61 0.48 -5.68
N TRP A 153 29.64 1.38 -5.82
CA TRP A 153 28.98 2.04 -4.69
C TRP A 153 27.78 1.24 -4.16
N GLY A 154 27.44 0.12 -4.80
CA GLY A 154 26.36 -0.77 -4.39
C GLY A 154 26.89 -2.05 -3.77
N ARG A 155 26.43 -2.38 -2.57
CA ARG A 155 26.63 -3.70 -1.95
C ARG A 155 25.39 -4.54 -2.14
N PHE A 156 25.54 -5.65 -2.86
CA PHE A 156 24.49 -6.65 -3.01
C PHE A 156 24.78 -7.84 -2.10
N GLU A 157 24.01 -7.94 -1.02
CA GLU A 157 24.06 -9.07 -0.08
C GLU A 157 22.66 -9.70 -0.02
N VAL A 158 22.56 -10.99 -0.40
CA VAL A 158 21.27 -11.65 -0.62
C VAL A 158 20.37 -11.61 0.62
N ALA A 159 20.92 -11.86 1.80
CA ALA A 159 20.14 -11.89 3.04
C ALA A 159 19.56 -10.51 3.40
N GLY A 160 20.38 -9.46 3.34
CA GLY A 160 19.93 -8.08 3.58
C GLY A 160 18.91 -7.63 2.52
N TRP A 161 19.22 -7.89 1.25
CA TRP A 161 18.34 -7.56 0.12
C TRP A 161 16.96 -8.24 0.20
N LEU A 162 16.91 -9.51 0.61
CA LEU A 162 15.63 -10.20 0.84
C LEU A 162 14.84 -9.54 1.98
N GLY A 163 15.51 -9.17 3.07
CA GLY A 163 14.90 -8.41 4.16
C GLY A 163 14.29 -7.10 3.69
N ASP A 164 15.04 -6.34 2.88
CA ASP A 164 14.63 -5.06 2.33
C ASP A 164 13.36 -5.18 1.47
N ILE A 165 13.33 -6.14 0.54
CA ILE A 165 12.19 -6.37 -0.34
C ILE A 165 10.95 -6.85 0.42
N LEU A 166 11.14 -7.73 1.40
CA LEU A 166 10.03 -8.20 2.23
C LEU A 166 9.46 -7.07 3.10
N ALA A 167 10.31 -6.15 3.59
CA ALA A 167 9.87 -4.96 4.31
C ALA A 167 9.03 -4.05 3.39
N VAL A 168 9.47 -3.82 2.14
CA VAL A 168 8.69 -3.08 1.14
C VAL A 168 7.33 -3.73 0.87
N GLY A 169 7.31 -5.05 0.66
CA GLY A 169 6.08 -5.80 0.47
C GLY A 169 5.11 -5.65 1.64
N CYS A 170 5.62 -5.80 2.86
CA CYS A 170 4.83 -5.67 4.09
C CYS A 170 4.27 -4.24 4.25
N TYR A 171 5.10 -3.23 4.01
CA TYR A 171 4.69 -1.82 4.02
C TYR A 171 3.55 -1.54 3.03
N ILE A 172 3.71 -1.91 1.76
CA ILE A 172 2.69 -1.67 0.73
C ILE A 172 1.42 -2.49 1.01
N ALA A 173 1.53 -3.70 1.55
CA ALA A 173 0.35 -4.46 1.97
C ALA A 173 -0.47 -3.69 3.01
N LEU A 174 0.17 -3.15 4.05
CA LEU A 174 -0.52 -2.38 5.09
C LEU A 174 -1.04 -1.04 4.58
N ILE A 175 -0.29 -0.32 3.73
CA ILE A 175 -0.75 0.92 3.09
C ILE A 175 -1.96 0.65 2.19
N SER A 176 -1.99 -0.49 1.50
CA SER A 176 -3.13 -0.90 0.67
C SER A 176 -4.37 -1.16 1.52
N VAL A 177 -4.21 -1.83 2.67
CA VAL A 177 -5.30 -2.05 3.63
C VAL A 177 -5.79 -0.73 4.24
N PHE A 178 -4.87 0.14 4.67
CA PHE A 178 -5.18 1.46 5.20
C PHE A 178 -5.97 2.30 4.19
N THR A 179 -5.49 2.36 2.95
CA THR A 179 -6.13 3.06 1.84
C THR A 179 -7.53 2.52 1.55
N LEU A 180 -7.69 1.19 1.51
CA LEU A 180 -8.99 0.58 1.28
C LEU A 180 -9.98 0.87 2.41
N GLY A 181 -9.54 0.79 3.67
CA GLY A 181 -10.36 1.13 4.83
C GLY A 181 -10.84 2.58 4.80
N LEU A 182 -9.92 3.51 4.48
CA LEU A 182 -10.25 4.92 4.33
C LEU A 182 -11.20 5.17 3.15
N GLY A 183 -11.01 4.46 2.03
CA GLY A 183 -11.91 4.50 0.89
C GLY A 183 -13.31 3.98 1.21
N ALA A 184 -13.43 2.95 2.04
CA ALA A 184 -14.71 2.48 2.55
C ALA A 184 -15.38 3.51 3.49
N ALA A 185 -14.59 4.23 4.29
CA ALA A 185 -15.07 5.28 5.19
C ALA A 185 -15.59 6.51 4.42
N LEU A 186 -14.78 7.01 3.48
CA LEU A 186 -15.04 8.26 2.75
C LEU A 186 -15.99 8.08 1.56
N ARG A 187 -16.08 6.87 0.99
CA ARG A 187 -16.92 6.55 -0.18
C ARG A 187 -16.65 7.44 -1.42
N SER A 188 -15.47 8.03 -1.50
CA SER A 188 -15.05 8.92 -2.58
C SER A 188 -13.62 8.63 -2.98
N GLY A 189 -13.39 8.41 -4.27
CA GLY A 189 -12.05 8.18 -4.79
C GLY A 189 -11.12 9.36 -4.51
N VAL A 190 -11.50 10.55 -4.97
CA VAL A 190 -10.74 11.79 -4.79
C VAL A 190 -10.50 12.08 -3.32
N GLY A 191 -11.52 11.96 -2.47
CA GLY A 191 -11.38 12.18 -1.03
C GLY A 191 -10.40 11.21 -0.37
N THR A 192 -10.37 9.96 -0.82
CA THR A 192 -9.43 8.94 -0.32
C THR A 192 -8.00 9.30 -0.70
N LEU A 193 -7.75 9.63 -1.96
CA LEU A 193 -6.41 9.99 -2.42
C LEU A 193 -5.88 11.22 -1.69
N ILE A 194 -6.69 12.26 -1.54
CA ILE A 194 -6.31 13.48 -0.79
C ILE A 194 -5.99 13.14 0.67
N ALA A 195 -6.86 12.40 1.35
CA ALA A 195 -6.64 12.08 2.76
C ALA A 195 -5.39 11.21 2.98
N VAL A 196 -5.16 10.21 2.14
CA VAL A 196 -3.94 9.39 2.20
C VAL A 196 -2.70 10.24 1.90
N PHE A 197 -2.72 11.07 0.87
CA PHE A 197 -1.62 11.97 0.54
C PHE A 197 -1.28 12.92 1.70
N LEU A 198 -2.30 13.54 2.29
CA LEU A 198 -2.10 14.44 3.43
C LEU A 198 -1.54 13.70 4.65
N LEU A 199 -2.04 12.50 4.97
CA LEU A 199 -1.59 11.75 6.14
C LEU A 199 -0.20 11.12 5.99
N LEU A 200 0.17 10.71 4.78
CA LEU A 200 1.45 10.04 4.53
C LEU A 200 2.60 11.00 4.24
N ALA A 201 2.35 12.14 3.60
CA ALA A 201 3.40 13.07 3.17
C ALA A 201 3.29 14.45 3.80
N VAL A 202 2.17 15.15 3.59
CA VAL A 202 2.06 16.58 3.95
C VAL A 202 2.05 16.80 5.45
N LEU A 203 1.22 16.07 6.19
CA LEU A 203 1.08 16.23 7.63
C LEU A 203 2.39 15.90 8.36
N PRO A 204 3.09 14.77 8.08
CA PRO A 204 4.43 14.54 8.63
C PRO A 204 5.41 15.68 8.35
N ALA A 205 5.49 16.14 7.09
CA ALA A 205 6.42 17.20 6.70
C ALA A 205 6.15 18.51 7.45
N VAL A 206 4.88 18.90 7.60
CA VAL A 206 4.49 20.11 8.34
C VAL A 206 4.81 19.98 9.83
N LEU A 207 4.56 18.82 10.44
CA LEU A 207 4.86 18.60 11.86
C LEU A 207 6.37 18.55 12.14
N GLN A 208 7.16 17.95 11.25
CA GLN A 208 8.62 17.90 11.37
C GLN A 208 9.28 19.26 11.13
N ALA A 209 8.68 20.13 10.31
CA ALA A 209 9.16 21.48 10.07
C ALA A 209 8.75 22.50 11.15
N SER A 210 8.13 22.06 12.26
CA SER A 210 7.57 22.98 13.26
C SER A 210 8.56 23.48 14.31
N ASP A 211 9.76 22.88 14.40
CA ASP A 211 10.76 23.08 15.48
C ASP A 211 10.20 22.85 16.90
N VAL A 212 9.05 22.18 17.02
CA VAL A 212 8.42 21.84 18.31
C VAL A 212 8.56 20.34 18.54
N THR A 213 9.36 19.97 19.54
CA THR A 213 9.70 18.58 19.85
C THR A 213 8.49 17.65 20.02
N VAL A 214 7.37 18.16 20.56
CA VAL A 214 6.14 17.36 20.72
C VAL A 214 5.49 17.06 19.37
N LEU A 215 5.49 18.03 18.45
CA LEU A 215 4.91 17.87 17.11
C LEU A 215 5.80 16.95 16.25
N GLU A 216 7.12 17.11 16.32
CA GLU A 216 8.10 16.21 15.67
C GLU A 216 7.93 14.76 16.14
N ARG A 217 7.84 14.55 17.46
CA ARG A 217 7.58 13.21 18.02
C ARG A 217 6.24 12.65 17.54
N ALA A 218 5.19 13.48 17.50
CA ALA A 218 3.88 13.06 16.99
C ALA A 218 3.94 12.65 15.51
N ALA A 219 4.73 13.37 14.70
CA ALA A 219 4.96 13.01 13.29
C ALA A 219 5.54 11.60 13.16
N GLY A 220 6.41 11.20 14.10
CA GLY A 220 6.97 9.86 14.21
C GLY A 220 5.93 8.74 14.27
N TYR A 221 4.72 9.00 14.77
CA TYR A 221 3.65 7.99 14.89
C TYR A 221 2.65 8.01 13.73
N LEU A 222 2.81 8.91 12.75
CA LEU A 222 1.98 8.94 11.55
C LEU A 222 2.30 7.75 10.63
N PRO A 223 1.32 7.26 9.84
CA PRO A 223 1.47 6.01 9.10
C PRO A 223 2.61 6.04 8.07
N GLY A 224 2.86 7.21 7.45
CA GLY A 224 3.98 7.38 6.51
C GLY A 224 5.33 7.20 7.19
N VAL A 225 5.55 7.92 8.29
CA VAL A 225 6.81 7.89 9.05
C VAL A 225 7.02 6.56 9.76
N ALA A 226 5.97 5.97 10.30
CA ALA A 226 6.04 4.64 10.93
C ALA A 226 6.42 3.54 9.94
N GLY A 227 5.87 3.59 8.72
CA GLY A 227 6.27 2.69 7.65
C GLY A 227 7.72 2.91 7.19
N ALA A 228 8.14 4.17 7.03
CA ALA A 228 9.53 4.50 6.68
C ALA A 228 10.51 4.07 7.78
N SER A 229 10.17 4.26 9.06
CA SER A 229 10.94 3.78 10.21
C SER A 229 11.10 2.26 10.19
N PHE A 230 10.05 1.52 9.86
CA PHE A 230 10.13 0.06 9.72
C PHE A 230 11.06 -0.37 8.58
N MET A 231 11.01 0.30 7.43
CA MET A 231 11.83 -0.07 6.26
C MET A 231 13.29 0.37 6.39
N ARG A 232 13.53 1.61 6.83
CA ARG A 232 14.84 2.29 6.75
C ARG A 232 15.48 2.57 8.10
N GLY A 233 14.73 2.47 9.19
CA GLY A 233 15.24 2.72 10.55
C GLY A 233 15.51 4.20 10.89
N GLU A 234 15.02 5.14 10.09
CA GLU A 234 15.34 6.58 10.16
C GLU A 234 14.56 7.37 11.24
N ASN A 235 14.07 6.73 12.31
CA ASN A 235 13.25 7.40 13.33
C ASN A 235 13.85 7.24 14.73
N GLU A 236 14.04 8.36 15.43
CA GLU A 236 14.59 8.39 16.80
C GLU A 236 13.51 8.23 17.89
N ALA A 237 12.23 8.37 17.55
CA ALA A 237 11.15 8.33 18.54
C ALA A 237 10.94 6.93 19.15
N TYR A 238 11.27 5.87 18.40
CA TYR A 238 11.14 4.48 18.82
C TYR A 238 12.00 3.55 17.93
N PRO A 239 12.32 2.32 18.39
CA PRO A 239 13.05 1.35 17.59
C PRO A 239 12.31 0.96 16.30
N SER A 240 13.04 0.74 15.20
CA SER A 240 12.50 0.49 13.85
C SER A 240 11.41 -0.59 13.77
N TRP A 241 11.54 -1.67 14.55
CA TRP A 241 10.57 -2.77 14.57
C TRP A 241 9.18 -2.34 15.10
N VAL A 242 9.09 -1.25 15.86
CA VAL A 242 7.84 -0.68 16.39
C VAL A 242 7.05 0.07 15.30
N GLY A 243 7.71 0.50 14.22
CA GLY A 243 7.02 1.15 13.09
C GLY A 243 5.95 0.26 12.45
N LEU A 244 6.21 -1.05 12.37
CA LEU A 244 5.29 -2.02 11.78
C LEU A 244 3.97 -2.15 12.54
N PRO A 245 3.94 -2.44 13.86
CA PRO A 245 2.69 -2.50 14.61
C PRO A 245 1.96 -1.15 14.64
N ILE A 246 2.66 -0.01 14.65
CA ILE A 246 2.01 1.31 14.55
C ILE A 246 1.24 1.43 13.22
N LEU A 247 1.89 1.10 12.11
CA LEU A 247 1.24 1.12 10.79
C LEU A 247 0.08 0.11 10.71
N ALA A 248 0.23 -1.08 11.31
CA ALA A 248 -0.84 -2.06 11.39
C ALA A 248 -2.05 -1.54 12.20
N CYS A 249 -1.83 -0.80 13.28
CA CYS A 249 -2.87 -0.13 14.05
C CYS A 249 -3.62 0.92 13.21
N TRP A 250 -2.90 1.73 12.42
CA TRP A 250 -3.51 2.67 11.48
C TRP A 250 -4.37 1.96 10.43
N ALA A 251 -3.85 0.89 9.84
CA ALA A 251 -4.58 0.08 8.87
C ALA A 251 -5.86 -0.53 9.49
N ALA A 252 -5.76 -1.09 10.69
CA ALA A 252 -6.89 -1.64 11.44
C ALA A 252 -7.93 -0.56 11.79
N ALA A 253 -7.49 0.63 12.23
CA ALA A 253 -8.37 1.75 12.53
C ALA A 253 -9.13 2.23 11.28
N ALA A 254 -8.46 2.31 10.13
CA ALA A 254 -9.11 2.68 8.87
C ALA A 254 -10.15 1.65 8.42
N VAL A 255 -9.84 0.34 8.53
CA VAL A 255 -10.80 -0.74 8.24
C VAL A 255 -11.97 -0.71 9.21
N ALA A 256 -11.73 -0.48 10.50
CA ALA A 256 -12.79 -0.36 11.51
C ALA A 256 -13.70 0.84 11.23
N ALA A 257 -13.13 1.99 10.85
CA ALA A 257 -13.88 3.17 10.43
C ALA A 257 -14.74 2.87 9.18
N GLY A 258 -14.15 2.25 8.15
CA GLY A 258 -14.87 1.82 6.95
C GLY A 258 -15.99 0.81 7.21
N TYR A 259 -15.77 -0.12 8.14
CA TYR A 259 -16.82 -1.05 8.58
C TYR A 259 -17.95 -0.34 9.32
N ALA A 260 -17.62 0.61 10.21
CA ALA A 260 -18.61 1.39 10.95
C ALA A 260 -19.47 2.26 10.03
N THR A 261 -18.89 2.91 9.01
CA THR A 261 -19.66 3.68 8.02
C THR A 261 -20.52 2.75 7.16
N LEU A 262 -20.01 1.59 6.76
CA LEU A 262 -20.77 0.56 6.07
C LEU A 262 -21.94 0.03 6.90
N ARG A 263 -21.85 -0.05 8.23
CA ARG A 263 -22.99 -0.50 9.06
C ARG A 263 -24.04 0.57 9.29
N ARG A 264 -23.61 1.83 9.46
CA ARG A 264 -24.49 2.93 9.89
C ARG A 264 -25.24 3.59 8.74
N ARG A 265 -24.67 3.57 7.53
CA ARG A 265 -25.26 4.20 6.36
C ARG A 265 -25.70 3.12 5.37
N ASP A 266 -26.97 3.13 5.03
CA ASP A 266 -27.49 2.28 3.96
C ASP A 266 -26.78 2.57 2.63
N ALA A 267 -26.72 1.53 1.80
CA ALA A 267 -26.16 1.55 0.46
C ALA A 267 -27.23 2.00 -0.53
#